data_AF-A0A9D5SYK6-F1
#
_entry.id   AF-A0A9D5SYK6-F1
#
_cell.length_a   1.000
_cell.length_b   1.000
_cell.length_c   1.000
_cell.angle_alpha   90.00
_cell.angle_beta   90.00
_cell.angle_gamma   90.00
#
_symmetry.space_group_name_H-M   'P 1'
#
loop_
_entity.id
_entity.type
_entity.pdbx_description
1 polymer ?
#
loop_
_entity_poly.entity_id
_entity_poly.type
_entity_poly.pdbx_seq_one_letter_code
_entity_poly.pdbx_strand_id
1 'polypeptide(L)'
;MFLEKVFEKNIDFINRTELSPDYAERCFEKSETRDHLVIGKVSLPTGRIRLGDPFSYMCSGEYSPELARTVKPGEYPVEIAISKTLAAGLRIAAVRVVISEKSAVRYELAESTHETAVFHCSDGDLSGFPVDAGMMAIMDSAVMEEYVRFCENRNKSIYSDYFESLFAQSYEKLPEYQRKGGDFIEWTVPDTELSTVMMASGFGDGIYQSFWGIDEEGGICSLFVALVDCDMAEEMDREYRAIWDGPEYCVITNNIAQGRPIGYMRRDEPSENFADSGWMFYGVDEDEEYWDNADNFGIFSIHTLAEKAPEIVPLIKSPVGAAYFRDESGRLVPDDAQE
;
A
#
# COMPACT_ATOMS: atom_id res chain seq x y z
N MET A 1 -4.34 -12.71 10.41
CA MET A 1 -4.26 -11.90 11.64
C MET A 1 -3.07 -10.94 11.59
N PHE A 2 -1.94 -11.31 10.95
CA PHE A 2 -0.80 -10.41 10.75
C PHE A 2 -1.13 -9.13 9.96
N LEU A 3 -1.63 -9.25 8.70
CA LEU A 3 -2.00 -8.08 7.86
C LEU A 3 -3.09 -7.18 8.48
N GLU A 4 -4.00 -7.76 9.24
CA GLU A 4 -5.09 -7.03 9.91
C GLU A 4 -4.54 -6.05 10.96
N LYS A 5 -3.58 -6.49 11.78
CA LYS A 5 -2.90 -5.61 12.74
C LYS A 5 -2.15 -4.47 12.06
N VAL A 6 -1.64 -4.69 10.84
CA VAL A 6 -0.96 -3.64 10.04
C VAL A 6 -1.94 -2.58 9.63
N PHE A 7 -3.08 -3.03 9.12
CA PHE A 7 -4.13 -2.15 8.65
C PHE A 7 -4.65 -1.29 9.81
N GLU A 8 -4.91 -1.89 10.97
CA GLU A 8 -5.31 -1.18 12.19
C GLU A 8 -4.27 -0.13 12.62
N LYS A 9 -2.99 -0.53 12.74
CA LYS A 9 -1.90 0.40 13.09
C LYS A 9 -1.75 1.52 12.06
N ASN A 10 -1.95 1.22 10.77
CA ASN A 10 -1.85 2.21 9.72
C ASN A 10 -3.01 3.21 9.77
N ILE A 11 -4.23 2.76 10.08
CA ILE A 11 -5.38 3.64 10.32
C ILE A 11 -5.05 4.63 11.44
N ASP A 12 -4.52 4.15 12.57
CA ASP A 12 -4.11 5.03 13.66
C ASP A 12 -3.02 6.02 13.23
N PHE A 13 -2.10 5.59 12.37
CA PHE A 13 -1.02 6.42 11.85
C PHE A 13 -1.50 7.53 10.91
N ILE A 14 -2.32 7.23 9.91
CA ILE A 14 -2.78 8.21 8.90
C ILE A 14 -3.72 9.27 9.50
N ASN A 15 -4.32 8.99 10.66
CA ASN A 15 -5.17 9.92 11.42
C ASN A 15 -4.37 10.83 12.37
N ARG A 16 -3.05 10.68 12.49
CA ARG A 16 -2.23 11.56 13.34
C ARG A 16 -2.24 12.99 12.80
N THR A 17 -2.24 13.95 13.72
CA THR A 17 -2.22 15.39 13.43
C THR A 17 -0.84 16.02 13.62
N GLU A 18 0.16 15.21 13.95
CA GLU A 18 1.55 15.62 14.12
C GLU A 18 2.46 14.79 13.21
N LEU A 19 3.46 15.44 12.63
CA LEU A 19 4.42 14.81 11.72
C LEU A 19 5.84 15.31 12.02
N SER A 20 6.76 14.37 12.19
CA SER A 20 8.17 14.67 12.39
C SER A 20 8.87 15.01 11.07
N PRO A 21 9.68 16.08 10.99
CA PRO A 21 10.52 16.36 9.82
C PRO A 21 11.40 15.20 9.42
N ASP A 22 12.09 14.61 10.41
CA ASP A 22 12.96 13.46 10.16
C ASP A 22 12.20 12.26 9.58
N TYR A 23 10.93 12.06 9.96
CA TYR A 23 10.12 10.98 9.38
C TYR A 23 9.77 11.30 7.93
N ALA A 24 9.30 12.52 7.68
CA ALA A 24 8.88 12.94 6.34
C ALA A 24 10.03 12.86 5.33
N GLU A 25 11.24 13.30 5.71
CA GLU A 25 12.42 13.17 4.83
C GLU A 25 12.84 11.71 4.67
N ARG A 26 12.87 10.91 5.74
CA ARG A 26 13.19 9.46 5.64
C ARG A 26 12.24 8.68 4.73
N CYS A 27 10.99 9.13 4.53
CA CYS A 27 10.10 8.49 3.57
C CYS A 27 10.64 8.55 2.14
N PHE A 28 11.37 9.60 1.79
CA PHE A 28 11.96 9.81 0.46
C PHE A 28 13.44 9.44 0.39
N GLU A 29 14.00 8.84 1.44
CA GLU A 29 15.35 8.26 1.39
C GLU A 29 15.29 6.85 0.79
N LYS A 30 16.05 6.64 -0.29
CA LYS A 30 16.14 5.33 -0.93
C LYS A 30 16.79 4.29 0.01
N SER A 31 16.18 3.12 0.13
CA SER A 31 16.67 1.98 0.89
C SER A 31 16.42 0.66 0.12
N GLU A 32 16.67 -0.49 0.75
CA GLU A 32 16.29 -1.80 0.16
C GLU A 32 14.77 -1.97 0.06
N THR A 33 14.03 -1.30 0.96
CA THR A 33 12.58 -1.39 1.13
C THR A 33 11.85 -0.10 0.73
N ARG A 34 12.58 0.93 0.29
CA ARG A 34 12.02 2.22 -0.12
C ARG A 34 12.62 2.74 -1.41
N ASP A 35 11.79 3.33 -2.24
CA ASP A 35 12.19 4.13 -3.39
C ASP A 35 11.34 5.40 -3.45
N HIS A 36 11.71 6.33 -4.31
CA HIS A 36 10.90 7.52 -4.55
C HIS A 36 11.06 8.00 -5.99
N LEU A 37 10.04 8.67 -6.52
CA LEU A 37 10.08 9.26 -7.84
C LEU A 37 9.10 10.42 -7.99
N VAL A 38 9.41 11.32 -8.91
CA VAL A 38 8.49 12.35 -9.39
C VAL A 38 7.56 11.74 -10.42
N ILE A 39 6.25 11.81 -10.19
CA ILE A 39 5.22 11.17 -11.03
C ILE A 39 4.51 12.13 -11.99
N GLY A 40 4.83 13.43 -11.90
CA GLY A 40 4.22 14.47 -12.72
C GLY A 40 4.22 15.81 -12.00
N LYS A 41 3.38 16.73 -12.47
CA LYS A 41 3.13 18.02 -11.84
C LYS A 41 1.66 18.27 -11.58
N VAL A 42 1.38 19.14 -10.61
CA VAL A 42 0.05 19.72 -10.39
C VAL A 42 0.05 21.17 -10.85
N SER A 43 -0.95 21.53 -11.65
CA SER A 43 -1.22 22.92 -12.02
C SER A 43 -2.04 23.57 -10.90
N LEU A 44 -1.48 24.61 -10.29
CA LEU A 44 -2.09 25.39 -9.21
C LEU A 44 -2.36 26.83 -9.66
N PRO A 45 -3.27 27.10 -10.61
CA PRO A 45 -3.51 28.44 -11.13
C PRO A 45 -4.09 29.43 -10.10
N THR A 46 -4.77 28.95 -9.06
CA THR A 46 -5.29 29.81 -7.98
C THR A 46 -4.47 29.70 -6.70
N GLY A 47 -3.70 28.62 -6.55
CA GLY A 47 -2.95 28.30 -5.34
C GLY A 47 -3.82 27.76 -4.20
N ARG A 48 -5.13 27.59 -4.43
CA ARG A 48 -6.06 26.96 -3.48
C ARG A 48 -6.11 25.48 -3.77
N ILE A 49 -5.68 24.66 -2.81
CA ILE A 49 -5.50 23.21 -3.01
C ILE A 49 -6.66 22.47 -2.37
N ARG A 50 -7.14 21.43 -3.06
CA ARG A 50 -8.15 20.47 -2.61
C ARG A 50 -7.61 19.05 -2.71
N LEU A 51 -7.97 18.22 -1.74
CA LEU A 51 -7.59 16.79 -1.66
C LEU A 51 -8.84 15.93 -1.53
N GLY A 52 -8.74 14.65 -1.88
CA GLY A 52 -9.89 13.76 -1.92
C GLY A 52 -9.72 12.60 -2.89
N ASP A 53 -10.73 11.74 -2.91
CA ASP A 53 -10.83 10.63 -3.84
C ASP A 53 -11.36 11.09 -5.19
N PRO A 54 -10.58 10.96 -6.29
CA PRO A 54 -11.01 11.39 -7.60
C PRO A 54 -12.23 10.62 -8.11
N PHE A 55 -12.43 9.37 -7.69
CA PHE A 55 -13.43 8.47 -8.28
C PHE A 55 -14.67 8.28 -7.40
N SER A 56 -14.57 8.55 -6.10
CA SER A 56 -15.73 8.52 -5.18
C SER A 56 -16.31 9.89 -4.86
N TYR A 57 -15.48 10.94 -4.71
CA TYR A 57 -15.94 12.21 -4.10
C TYR A 57 -15.70 13.44 -4.97
N MET A 58 -14.51 13.59 -5.55
CA MET A 58 -14.17 14.83 -6.25
C MET A 58 -15.06 15.07 -7.48
N CYS A 59 -15.56 14.03 -8.14
CA CYS A 59 -16.48 14.17 -9.27
C CYS A 59 -17.80 14.85 -8.90
N SER A 60 -18.27 14.75 -7.66
CA SER A 60 -19.47 15.46 -7.19
C SER A 60 -19.17 16.83 -6.58
N GLY A 61 -17.89 17.15 -6.40
CA GLY A 61 -17.46 18.34 -5.68
C GLY A 61 -17.53 18.24 -4.15
N GLU A 62 -18.04 17.12 -3.63
CA GLU A 62 -18.24 16.88 -2.20
C GLU A 62 -17.03 16.20 -1.56
N TYR A 63 -16.98 16.19 -0.21
CA TYR A 63 -15.98 15.48 0.59
C TYR A 63 -14.51 15.71 0.17
N SER A 64 -14.24 16.87 -0.43
CA SER A 64 -12.95 17.23 -1.01
C SER A 64 -12.53 18.61 -0.48
N PRO A 65 -11.98 18.68 0.74
CA PRO A 65 -11.77 19.96 1.43
C PRO A 65 -10.77 20.85 0.69
N GLU A 66 -11.03 22.16 0.69
CA GLU A 66 -10.07 23.20 0.33
C GLU A 66 -9.22 23.56 1.55
N LEU A 67 -7.90 23.60 1.38
CA LEU A 67 -6.98 23.97 2.45
C LEU A 67 -7.05 25.48 2.73
N ALA A 68 -7.00 25.85 4.02
CA ALA A 68 -7.13 27.23 4.48
C ALA A 68 -5.95 28.13 4.05
N ARG A 69 -4.77 27.54 3.83
CA ARG A 69 -3.59 28.23 3.32
C ARG A 69 -3.44 27.98 1.83
N THR A 70 -2.92 28.99 1.14
CA THR A 70 -2.66 28.94 -0.29
C THR A 70 -1.17 29.01 -0.59
N VAL A 71 -0.80 28.56 -1.78
CA VAL A 71 0.54 28.72 -2.35
C VAL A 71 0.50 29.71 -3.50
N LYS A 72 1.67 30.11 -4.00
CA LYS A 72 1.73 30.97 -5.19
C LYS A 72 1.19 30.21 -6.40
N PRO A 73 0.46 30.87 -7.32
CA PRO A 73 0.08 30.24 -8.56
C PRO A 73 1.28 29.71 -9.35
N GLY A 74 1.17 28.51 -9.91
CA GLY A 74 2.27 27.88 -10.65
C GLY A 74 2.03 26.41 -10.96
N GLU A 75 3.07 25.73 -11.42
CA GLU A 75 3.10 24.28 -11.59
C GLU A 75 4.15 23.70 -10.66
N TYR A 76 3.80 22.64 -9.95
CA TYR A 76 4.66 22.08 -8.91
C TYR A 76 4.82 20.57 -9.10
N PRO A 77 6.05 20.04 -9.04
CA PRO A 77 6.26 18.61 -9.18
C PRO A 77 5.71 17.86 -7.97
N VAL A 78 5.22 16.65 -8.23
CA VAL A 78 4.72 15.75 -7.20
C VAL A 78 5.62 14.53 -7.13
N GLU A 79 6.16 14.32 -5.95
CA GLU A 79 7.02 13.19 -5.61
C GLU A 79 6.26 12.21 -4.73
N ILE A 80 6.41 10.92 -5.00
CA ILE A 80 5.87 9.86 -4.16
C ILE A 80 7.00 9.02 -3.57
N ALA A 81 6.79 8.56 -2.33
CA ALA A 81 7.57 7.52 -1.69
C ALA A 81 6.88 6.16 -1.89
N ILE A 82 7.65 5.14 -2.20
CA ILE A 82 7.19 3.77 -2.45
C ILE A 82 7.83 2.85 -1.43
N SER A 83 7.00 2.13 -0.68
CA SER A 83 7.39 1.00 0.15
C SER A 83 7.38 -0.29 -0.68
N LYS A 84 8.48 -1.02 -0.65
CA LYS A 84 8.77 -2.26 -1.41
C LYS A 84 9.01 -3.43 -0.44
N THR A 85 8.02 -3.72 0.41
CA THR A 85 8.13 -4.79 1.41
C THR A 85 7.49 -6.07 0.90
N LEU A 86 8.02 -7.22 1.32
CA LEU A 86 7.43 -8.53 1.06
C LEU A 86 6.09 -8.67 1.80
N ALA A 87 6.02 -8.15 3.03
CA ALA A 87 4.84 -8.25 3.89
C ALA A 87 3.62 -7.48 3.37
N ALA A 88 3.80 -6.24 2.89
CA ALA A 88 2.71 -5.40 2.42
C ALA A 88 2.60 -5.33 0.87
N GLY A 89 3.58 -5.91 0.16
CA GLY A 89 3.78 -5.67 -1.26
C GLY A 89 4.17 -4.22 -1.54
N LEU A 90 4.10 -3.85 -2.82
CA LEU A 90 4.33 -2.48 -3.24
C LEU A 90 3.20 -1.57 -2.75
N ARG A 91 3.55 -0.46 -2.09
CA ARG A 91 2.61 0.56 -1.61
C ARG A 91 3.17 1.96 -1.80
N ILE A 92 2.34 2.90 -2.27
CA ILE A 92 2.67 4.33 -2.16
C ILE A 92 2.53 4.71 -0.69
N ALA A 93 3.62 5.13 -0.07
CA ALA A 93 3.69 5.35 1.37
C ALA A 93 3.57 6.81 1.77
N ALA A 94 3.98 7.73 0.90
CA ALA A 94 3.78 9.16 1.08
C ALA A 94 3.75 9.88 -0.26
N VAL A 95 3.18 11.08 -0.27
CA VAL A 95 3.24 12.02 -1.40
C VAL A 95 3.63 13.40 -0.91
N ARG A 96 4.45 14.10 -1.70
CA ARG A 96 4.87 15.48 -1.45
C ARG A 96 4.73 16.31 -2.72
N VAL A 97 3.96 17.39 -2.65
CA VAL A 97 4.03 18.48 -3.64
C VAL A 97 5.18 19.39 -3.25
N VAL A 98 6.17 19.55 -4.13
CA VAL A 98 7.35 20.36 -3.87
C VAL A 98 7.06 21.80 -4.27
N ILE A 99 6.86 22.68 -3.28
CA ILE A 99 6.51 24.10 -3.48
C ILE A 99 7.76 24.97 -3.66
N SER A 100 8.89 24.56 -3.07
CA SER A 100 10.19 25.19 -3.25
C SER A 100 11.33 24.21 -2.99
N GLU A 101 12.54 24.53 -3.45
CA GLU A 101 13.78 23.76 -3.20
C GLU A 101 14.28 23.80 -1.75
N LYS A 102 13.58 24.51 -0.86
CA LYS A 102 13.95 24.58 0.56
C LYS A 102 13.44 23.37 1.33
N SER A 103 14.18 22.95 2.35
CA SER A 103 13.81 21.85 3.22
C SER A 103 12.85 22.29 4.33
N ALA A 104 11.91 21.42 4.67
CA ALA A 104 11.02 21.64 5.80
C ALA A 104 11.77 21.37 7.12
N VAL A 105 11.67 22.30 8.09
CA VAL A 105 12.21 22.12 9.44
C VAL A 105 11.12 21.80 10.46
N ARG A 106 9.84 21.91 10.06
CA ARG A 106 8.67 21.46 10.81
C ARG A 106 7.51 21.21 9.85
N TYR A 107 6.54 20.42 10.30
CA TYR A 107 5.29 20.20 9.60
C TYR A 107 4.12 20.72 10.43
N GLU A 108 3.24 21.48 9.79
CA GLU A 108 2.02 22.02 10.38
C GLU A 108 0.82 21.34 9.71
N LEU A 109 -0.20 20.95 10.48
CA LEU A 109 -1.42 20.36 9.94
C LEU A 109 -2.05 21.32 8.91
N ALA A 110 -2.40 20.80 7.74
CA ALA A 110 -3.06 21.57 6.71
C ALA A 110 -4.56 21.56 6.97
N GLU A 111 -5.01 22.53 7.75
CA GLU A 111 -6.43 22.72 8.08
C GLU A 111 -7.25 23.08 6.83
N SER A 112 -8.48 22.56 6.80
CA SER A 112 -9.47 22.88 5.77
C SER A 112 -10.12 24.23 6.03
N THR A 113 -10.66 24.87 5.00
CA THR A 113 -11.60 25.98 5.18
C THR A 113 -12.87 25.47 5.87
N HIS A 114 -13.52 26.33 6.64
CA HIS A 114 -14.77 25.96 7.30
C HIS A 114 -15.82 25.53 6.29
N GLU A 115 -15.95 26.22 5.16
CA GLU A 115 -17.01 25.96 4.18
C GLU A 115 -16.93 24.59 3.52
N THR A 116 -15.75 23.97 3.48
CA THR A 116 -15.52 22.71 2.78
C THR A 116 -14.98 21.59 3.67
N ALA A 117 -14.86 21.86 4.98
CA ALA A 117 -14.47 20.85 5.95
C ALA A 117 -15.44 19.66 5.89
N VAL A 118 -14.87 18.46 5.93
CA VAL A 118 -15.66 17.23 5.80
C VAL A 118 -16.45 16.92 7.07
N PHE A 119 -15.88 17.28 8.23
CA PHE A 119 -16.46 16.99 9.53
C PHE A 119 -16.55 18.27 10.37
N HIS A 120 -17.78 18.64 10.72
CA HIS A 120 -18.06 19.75 11.63
C HIS A 120 -18.37 19.21 13.03
N CYS A 121 -17.58 19.62 14.02
CA CYS A 121 -17.80 19.30 15.42
C CYS A 121 -18.17 20.55 16.23
N SER A 122 -18.68 20.36 17.44
CA SER A 122 -19.11 21.48 18.30
C SER A 122 -17.95 22.35 18.80
N ASP A 123 -16.73 21.84 18.73
CA ASP A 123 -15.48 22.46 19.16
C ASP A 123 -14.54 22.83 18.00
N GLY A 124 -14.95 22.62 16.75
CA GLY A 124 -14.18 22.99 15.56
C GLY A 124 -14.42 22.03 14.40
N ASP A 125 -13.76 22.30 13.27
CA ASP A 125 -13.77 21.40 12.13
C ASP A 125 -12.60 20.41 12.22
N LEU A 126 -12.83 19.14 11.85
CA LEU A 126 -11.74 18.19 11.73
C LEU A 126 -11.12 18.30 10.34
N SER A 127 -9.78 18.33 10.30
CA SER A 127 -9.00 18.28 9.08
C SER A 127 -8.98 16.87 8.48
N GLY A 128 -8.53 16.80 7.23
CA GLY A 128 -8.33 15.56 6.49
C GLY A 128 -9.41 15.32 5.43
N PHE A 129 -9.17 14.32 4.59
CA PHE A 129 -10.03 13.98 3.47
C PHE A 129 -10.30 12.47 3.42
N PRO A 130 -11.53 12.04 3.11
CA PRO A 130 -11.88 10.64 2.98
C PRO A 130 -11.45 10.05 1.63
N VAL A 131 -11.17 8.76 1.63
CA VAL A 131 -10.90 7.92 0.45
C VAL A 131 -11.74 6.64 0.55
N ASP A 132 -12.29 6.20 -0.59
CA ASP A 132 -13.26 5.09 -0.68
C ASP A 132 -13.11 4.21 -1.93
N ALA A 133 -12.49 4.71 -2.99
CA ALA A 133 -12.05 3.95 -4.15
C ALA A 133 -10.58 3.52 -4.06
N GLY A 134 -9.93 3.71 -2.89
CA GLY A 134 -8.50 3.46 -2.70
C GLY A 134 -7.57 4.38 -3.50
N MET A 135 -8.07 5.54 -3.94
CA MET A 135 -7.34 6.50 -4.77
C MET A 135 -7.42 7.91 -4.16
N MET A 136 -6.38 8.72 -4.38
CA MET A 136 -6.37 10.13 -4.01
C MET A 136 -5.84 11.00 -5.15
N ALA A 137 -6.22 12.27 -5.12
CA ALA A 137 -5.70 13.30 -6.01
C ALA A 137 -5.45 14.60 -5.26
N ILE A 138 -4.59 15.44 -5.84
CA ILE A 138 -4.28 16.79 -5.35
C ILE A 138 -4.59 17.76 -6.48
N MET A 139 -5.62 18.58 -6.32
CA MET A 139 -6.11 19.48 -7.36
C MET A 139 -6.13 20.92 -6.85
N ASP A 140 -5.89 21.88 -7.73
CA ASP A 140 -6.30 23.26 -7.47
C ASP A 140 -7.81 23.38 -7.55
N SER A 141 -8.42 24.32 -6.84
CA SER A 141 -9.86 24.55 -6.90
C SER A 141 -10.37 24.79 -8.32
N ALA A 142 -9.61 25.49 -9.19
CA ALA A 142 -10.00 25.67 -10.59
C ALA A 142 -9.83 24.39 -11.43
N VAL A 143 -8.82 23.56 -11.12
CA VAL A 143 -8.66 22.24 -11.78
C VAL A 143 -9.81 21.31 -11.39
N MET A 144 -10.22 21.36 -10.12
CA MET A 144 -11.33 20.58 -9.61
C MET A 144 -12.66 20.99 -10.26
N GLU A 145 -12.89 22.28 -10.53
CA GLU A 145 -14.07 22.74 -11.29
C GLU A 145 -14.13 22.11 -12.69
N GLU A 146 -13.01 22.07 -13.41
CA GLU A 146 -12.95 21.41 -14.73
C GLU A 146 -13.06 19.89 -14.62
N TYR A 147 -12.51 19.29 -13.55
CA TYR A 147 -12.68 17.86 -13.26
C TYR A 147 -14.15 17.49 -13.03
N VAL A 148 -14.89 18.28 -12.24
CA VAL A 148 -16.33 18.08 -12.01
C VAL A 148 -17.09 18.14 -13.34
N ARG A 149 -16.85 19.15 -14.19
CA ARG A 149 -17.48 19.24 -15.53
C ARG A 149 -17.12 18.06 -16.42
N PHE A 150 -15.88 17.57 -16.34
CA PHE A 150 -15.45 16.37 -17.02
C PHE A 150 -16.23 15.14 -16.54
N CYS A 151 -16.51 15.03 -15.25
CA CYS A 151 -17.30 13.93 -14.67
C CYS A 151 -18.81 14.02 -15.00
N GLU A 152 -19.41 15.23 -15.00
CA GLU A 152 -20.86 15.44 -15.23
C GLU A 152 -21.36 14.81 -16.53
N ASN A 153 -20.50 14.72 -17.54
CA ASN A 153 -20.83 14.18 -18.85
C ASN A 153 -20.56 12.67 -18.99
N ARG A 154 -20.23 11.98 -17.88
CA ARG A 154 -19.84 10.58 -17.85
C ARG A 154 -20.71 9.76 -16.90
N ASN A 155 -20.78 8.46 -17.15
CA ASN A 155 -21.57 7.54 -16.34
C ASN A 155 -20.81 7.16 -15.04
N LYS A 156 -21.44 6.34 -14.19
CA LYS A 156 -20.87 5.87 -12.91
C LYS A 156 -19.62 4.98 -13.04
N SER A 157 -19.25 4.56 -14.26
CA SER A 157 -18.11 3.69 -14.54
C SER A 157 -16.92 4.45 -15.12
N ILE A 158 -16.78 5.75 -14.82
CA ILE A 158 -15.72 6.62 -15.35
C ILE A 158 -14.31 6.02 -15.20
N TYR A 159 -14.05 5.27 -14.13
CA TYR A 159 -12.79 4.56 -13.96
C TYR A 159 -12.58 3.53 -15.08
N SER A 160 -13.45 2.52 -15.19
CA SER A 160 -13.34 1.47 -16.20
C SER A 160 -13.42 1.99 -17.63
N ASP A 161 -14.28 2.99 -17.89
CA ASP A 161 -14.53 3.50 -19.24
C ASP A 161 -13.41 4.42 -19.74
N TYR A 162 -12.63 5.04 -18.85
CA TYR A 162 -11.63 6.06 -19.22
C TYR A 162 -10.28 5.85 -18.54
N PHE A 163 -10.25 5.86 -17.20
CA PHE A 163 -8.99 5.88 -16.44
C PHE A 163 -8.25 4.55 -16.39
N GLU A 164 -8.93 3.40 -16.38
CA GLU A 164 -8.31 2.08 -16.28
C GLU A 164 -7.22 1.88 -17.35
N SER A 165 -7.50 2.29 -18.59
CA SER A 165 -6.53 2.21 -19.68
C SER A 165 -5.31 3.11 -19.49
N LEU A 166 -5.46 4.26 -18.81
CA LEU A 166 -4.38 5.20 -18.52
C LEU A 166 -3.48 4.66 -17.38
N PHE A 167 -4.08 4.10 -16.33
CA PHE A 167 -3.34 3.43 -15.26
C PHE A 167 -2.60 2.20 -15.78
N ALA A 168 -3.22 1.39 -16.64
CA ALA A 168 -2.55 0.26 -17.28
C ALA A 168 -1.34 0.69 -18.13
N GLN A 169 -1.46 1.76 -18.91
CA GLN A 169 -0.33 2.34 -19.65
C GLN A 169 0.76 2.89 -18.73
N SER A 170 0.40 3.46 -17.57
CA SER A 170 1.38 3.87 -16.57
C SER A 170 2.14 2.68 -16.00
N TYR A 171 1.44 1.60 -15.65
CA TYR A 171 2.04 0.35 -15.19
C TYR A 171 3.02 -0.22 -16.21
N GLU A 172 2.67 -0.25 -17.50
CA GLU A 172 3.57 -0.73 -18.56
C GLU A 172 4.86 0.07 -18.65
N LYS A 173 4.82 1.38 -18.36
CA LYS A 173 6.01 2.24 -18.36
C LYS A 173 6.89 2.05 -17.13
N LEU A 174 6.29 1.82 -15.96
CA LEU A 174 6.99 1.76 -14.67
C LEU A 174 6.47 0.59 -13.81
N PRO A 175 6.64 -0.69 -14.26
CA PRO A 175 6.06 -1.84 -13.58
C PRO A 175 6.77 -2.17 -12.26
N GLU A 176 8.01 -1.71 -12.08
CA GLU A 176 8.80 -1.91 -10.85
C GLU A 176 8.37 -0.99 -9.69
N TYR A 177 7.53 0.02 -9.99
CA TYR A 177 7.07 1.05 -9.06
C TYR A 177 5.56 1.00 -8.80
N GLN A 178 4.86 0.02 -9.38
CA GLN A 178 3.40 -0.04 -9.37
C GLN A 178 2.91 -1.48 -9.23
N ARG A 179 1.77 -1.65 -8.58
CA ARG A 179 1.00 -2.90 -8.63
C ARG A 179 0.41 -3.09 -10.01
N LYS A 180 0.09 -4.35 -10.32
CA LYS A 180 -0.56 -4.72 -11.58
C LYS A 180 -1.85 -3.91 -11.76
N GLY A 181 -1.97 -3.24 -12.90
CA GLY A 181 -3.10 -2.36 -13.23
C GLY A 181 -2.77 -0.88 -13.14
N GLY A 182 -1.70 -0.50 -12.44
CA GLY A 182 -1.24 0.88 -12.28
C GLY A 182 -1.68 1.50 -10.96
N ASP A 183 -0.79 2.28 -10.36
CA ASP A 183 -1.03 2.94 -9.07
C ASP A 183 -0.98 4.46 -9.16
N PHE A 184 -0.42 5.05 -10.22
CA PHE A 184 -0.41 6.50 -10.38
C PHE A 184 -0.43 6.93 -11.84
N ILE A 185 -0.95 8.13 -12.09
CA ILE A 185 -0.89 8.81 -13.39
C ILE A 185 -0.68 10.33 -13.18
N GLU A 186 0.01 10.95 -14.13
CA GLU A 186 -0.17 12.37 -14.44
C GLU A 186 -1.30 12.48 -15.47
N TRP A 187 -2.30 13.31 -15.17
CA TRP A 187 -3.46 13.48 -16.02
C TRP A 187 -3.71 14.96 -16.31
N THR A 188 -3.88 15.26 -17.59
CA THR A 188 -4.27 16.59 -18.08
C THR A 188 -5.77 16.59 -18.31
N VAL A 189 -6.47 17.59 -17.74
CA VAL A 189 -7.91 17.74 -17.92
C VAL A 189 -8.18 18.03 -19.40
N PRO A 190 -9.04 17.24 -20.08
CA PRO A 190 -9.31 17.42 -21.50
C PRO A 190 -9.74 18.84 -21.85
N ASP A 191 -9.34 19.28 -23.04
CA ASP A 191 -9.61 20.62 -23.57
C ASP A 191 -9.00 21.77 -22.74
N THR A 192 -8.05 21.46 -21.85
CA THR A 192 -7.28 22.43 -21.07
C THR A 192 -5.79 22.07 -21.06
N GLU A 193 -4.96 22.98 -20.54
CA GLU A 193 -3.54 22.72 -20.22
C GLU A 193 -3.32 22.41 -18.73
N LEU A 194 -4.40 22.22 -17.97
CA LEU A 194 -4.35 22.00 -16.53
C LEU A 194 -4.10 20.53 -16.22
N SER A 195 -3.08 20.26 -15.40
CA SER A 195 -2.69 18.90 -15.03
C SER A 195 -2.79 18.67 -13.52
N THR A 196 -3.02 17.41 -13.16
CA THR A 196 -3.02 16.92 -11.79
C THR A 196 -2.43 15.51 -11.77
N VAL A 197 -2.23 14.96 -10.58
CA VAL A 197 -1.83 13.58 -10.38
C VAL A 197 -2.90 12.83 -9.61
N MET A 198 -3.12 11.58 -9.98
CA MET A 198 -3.98 10.64 -9.27
C MET A 198 -3.14 9.44 -8.86
N MET A 199 -3.31 8.94 -7.64
CA MET A 199 -2.49 7.86 -7.12
C MET A 199 -3.22 6.99 -6.08
N ALA A 200 -2.75 5.77 -5.89
CA ALA A 200 -3.26 4.87 -4.85
C ALA A 200 -2.97 5.40 -3.45
N SER A 201 -3.96 5.29 -2.55
CA SER A 201 -3.88 5.76 -1.16
C SER A 201 -3.28 4.70 -0.22
N GLY A 202 -2.06 4.23 -0.49
CA GLY A 202 -1.41 3.24 0.36
C GLY A 202 -2.22 1.94 0.52
N PHE A 203 -2.79 1.71 1.70
CA PHE A 203 -3.64 0.53 1.98
C PHE A 203 -5.11 0.68 1.55
N GLY A 204 -5.52 1.84 1.02
CA GLY A 204 -6.86 2.04 0.46
C GLY A 204 -7.68 3.04 1.26
N ASP A 205 -8.87 2.64 1.69
CA ASP A 205 -9.86 3.54 2.29
C ASP A 205 -9.42 4.07 3.65
N GLY A 206 -9.87 5.28 3.98
CA GLY A 206 -9.51 5.94 5.24
C GLY A 206 -9.76 7.44 5.22
N ILE A 207 -9.39 8.09 6.33
CA ILE A 207 -9.33 9.55 6.44
C ILE A 207 -7.86 9.93 6.58
N TYR A 208 -7.36 10.70 5.62
CA TYR A 208 -5.96 11.03 5.51
C TYR A 208 -5.72 12.49 5.91
N GLN A 209 -4.65 12.72 6.66
CA GLN A 209 -4.19 14.06 7.03
C GLN A 209 -3.14 14.59 6.04
N SER A 210 -3.15 15.90 5.82
CA SER A 210 -2.15 16.58 5.00
C SER A 210 -1.43 17.65 5.82
N PHE A 211 -0.19 17.96 5.46
CA PHE A 211 0.71 18.79 6.25
C PHE A 211 1.47 19.78 5.38
N TRP A 212 1.55 21.03 5.83
CA TRP A 212 2.44 22.02 5.26
C TRP A 212 3.85 21.83 5.83
N GLY A 213 4.81 21.54 4.95
CA GLY A 213 6.22 21.63 5.27
C GLY A 213 6.63 23.10 5.33
N ILE A 214 7.23 23.51 6.45
CA ILE A 214 7.64 24.89 6.68
C ILE A 214 9.15 25.00 6.78
N ASP A 215 9.72 25.92 6.00
CA ASP A 215 11.17 26.18 5.96
C ASP A 215 11.66 26.99 7.18
N GLU A 216 12.98 27.20 7.27
CA GLU A 216 13.64 28.01 8.32
C GLU A 216 13.17 29.47 8.36
N GLU A 217 12.67 30.00 7.24
CA GLU A 217 12.17 31.37 7.11
C GLU A 217 10.67 31.48 7.43
N GLY A 218 10.00 30.36 7.70
CA GLY A 218 8.55 30.29 7.95
C GLY A 218 7.68 30.19 6.69
N GLY A 219 8.28 30.01 5.51
CA GLY A 219 7.58 29.82 4.25
C GLY A 219 7.11 28.39 4.00
N ILE A 220 6.02 28.21 3.24
CA ILE A 220 5.58 26.88 2.79
C ILE A 220 6.55 26.39 1.71
N CYS A 221 7.18 25.25 1.96
CA CYS A 221 8.09 24.60 1.01
C CYS A 221 7.54 23.29 0.44
N SER A 222 6.53 22.67 1.08
CA SER A 222 5.87 21.48 0.56
C SER A 222 4.46 21.26 1.10
N LEU A 223 3.63 20.50 0.39
CA LEU A 223 2.44 19.83 0.94
C LEU A 223 2.70 18.33 1.01
N PHE A 224 2.55 17.71 2.17
CA PHE A 224 2.87 16.30 2.41
C PHE A 224 1.63 15.53 2.88
N VAL A 225 1.47 14.28 2.42
CA VAL A 225 0.46 13.34 2.91
C VAL A 225 1.15 12.01 3.21
N ALA A 226 0.97 11.50 4.42
CA ALA A 226 1.36 10.16 4.83
C ALA A 226 0.25 9.16 4.49
N LEU A 227 0.58 8.08 3.78
CA LEU A 227 -0.38 7.06 3.33
C LEU A 227 -0.11 5.70 3.99
N VAL A 228 1.16 5.38 4.20
CA VAL A 228 1.61 4.20 4.93
C VAL A 228 2.71 4.61 5.90
N ASP A 229 2.68 4.08 7.12
CA ASP A 229 3.82 4.21 8.05
C ASP A 229 5.02 3.41 7.50
N CYS A 230 6.00 4.12 6.95
CA CYS A 230 7.20 3.53 6.35
C CYS A 230 8.04 2.76 7.37
N ASP A 231 8.16 3.29 8.59
CA ASP A 231 9.00 2.69 9.63
C ASP A 231 8.34 1.41 10.15
N MET A 232 7.00 1.43 10.32
CA MET A 232 6.22 0.24 10.61
C MET A 232 6.36 -0.81 9.49
N ALA A 233 6.19 -0.41 8.23
CA ALA A 233 6.26 -1.33 7.10
C ALA A 233 7.63 -2.03 7.02
N GLU A 234 8.72 -1.31 7.30
CA GLU A 234 10.07 -1.90 7.33
C GLU A 234 10.30 -2.82 8.53
N GLU A 235 9.87 -2.43 9.73
CA GLU A 235 9.97 -3.31 10.89
C GLU A 235 9.26 -4.63 10.63
N MET A 236 8.08 -4.54 10.04
CA MET A 236 7.28 -5.68 9.62
C MET A 236 7.92 -6.53 8.55
N ASP A 237 8.55 -5.93 7.55
CA ASP A 237 9.29 -6.67 6.52
C ASP A 237 10.41 -7.51 7.15
N ARG A 238 11.13 -6.94 8.13
CA ARG A 238 12.17 -7.68 8.86
C ARG A 238 11.60 -8.86 9.64
N GLU A 239 10.49 -8.67 10.36
CA GLU A 239 9.83 -9.75 11.10
C GLU A 239 9.31 -10.86 10.17
N TYR A 240 8.72 -10.46 9.04
CA TYR A 240 8.20 -11.38 8.04
C TYR A 240 9.33 -12.23 7.44
N ARG A 241 10.41 -11.60 6.98
CA ARG A 241 11.60 -12.29 6.43
C ARG A 241 12.33 -13.15 7.46
N ALA A 242 12.27 -12.78 8.75
CA ALA A 242 12.86 -13.60 9.80
C ALA A 242 12.20 -14.99 9.88
N ILE A 243 10.91 -15.09 9.58
CA ILE A 243 10.18 -16.36 9.45
C ILE A 243 10.60 -17.07 8.17
N TRP A 244 10.41 -16.42 7.02
CA TRP A 244 10.71 -16.98 5.71
C TRP A 244 11.01 -15.88 4.69
N ASP A 245 12.11 -16.02 3.96
CA ASP A 245 12.59 -15.05 2.97
C ASP A 245 12.61 -15.61 1.54
N GLY A 246 12.09 -16.83 1.35
CA GLY A 246 11.93 -17.46 0.04
C GLY A 246 10.58 -17.22 -0.62
N PRO A 247 10.24 -17.97 -1.68
CA PRO A 247 8.96 -17.84 -2.36
C PRO A 247 7.75 -18.15 -1.46
N GLU A 248 6.65 -17.42 -1.63
CA GLU A 248 5.57 -17.33 -0.62
C GLU A 248 4.74 -18.62 -0.46
N TYR A 249 4.66 -19.44 -1.50
CA TYR A 249 3.63 -20.47 -1.57
C TYR A 249 4.17 -21.87 -1.32
N CYS A 250 3.41 -22.67 -0.60
CA CYS A 250 3.66 -24.09 -0.33
C CYS A 250 2.43 -24.91 -0.69
N VAL A 251 2.58 -26.23 -0.77
CA VAL A 251 1.48 -27.16 -0.97
C VAL A 251 1.08 -27.77 0.37
N ILE A 252 -0.22 -27.78 0.67
CA ILE A 252 -0.77 -28.42 1.86
C ILE A 252 -1.90 -29.37 1.46
N THR A 253 -2.16 -30.39 2.28
CA THR A 253 -3.39 -31.17 2.13
C THR A 253 -4.63 -30.45 2.65
N ASN A 254 -5.80 -30.78 2.10
CA ASN A 254 -7.09 -30.24 2.51
C ASN A 254 -7.39 -30.51 3.99
N ASN A 255 -6.86 -31.61 4.55
CA ASN A 255 -6.98 -31.87 5.98
C ASN A 255 -6.27 -30.81 6.83
N ILE A 256 -5.07 -30.37 6.45
CA ILE A 256 -4.37 -29.26 7.13
C ILE A 256 -5.17 -27.97 6.98
N ALA A 257 -5.70 -27.70 5.77
CA ALA A 257 -6.54 -26.53 5.53
C ALA A 257 -7.80 -26.51 6.43
N GLN A 258 -8.31 -27.70 6.79
CA GLN A 258 -9.43 -27.90 7.71
C GLN A 258 -9.02 -27.93 9.20
N GLY A 259 -7.74 -27.68 9.50
CA GLY A 259 -7.22 -27.56 10.87
C GLY A 259 -6.63 -28.85 11.45
N ARG A 260 -6.40 -29.90 10.64
CA ARG A 260 -5.63 -31.05 11.13
C ARG A 260 -4.16 -30.67 11.34
N PRO A 261 -3.49 -31.20 12.39
CA PRO A 261 -2.07 -31.02 12.59
C PRO A 261 -1.25 -31.59 11.43
N ILE A 262 -0.08 -30.99 11.18
CA ILE A 262 0.91 -31.47 10.21
C ILE A 262 1.53 -32.76 10.74
N GLY A 263 1.38 -33.87 10.02
CA GLY A 263 1.98 -35.17 10.33
C GLY A 263 3.32 -35.40 9.63
N TYR A 264 3.50 -34.83 8.44
CA TYR A 264 4.73 -34.96 7.66
C TYR A 264 4.95 -33.70 6.81
N MET A 265 6.21 -33.33 6.60
CA MET A 265 6.58 -32.25 5.69
C MET A 265 7.86 -32.59 4.96
N ARG A 266 7.96 -32.18 3.70
CA ARG A 266 9.18 -32.32 2.90
C ARG A 266 9.38 -31.12 1.99
N ARG A 267 10.62 -30.89 1.59
CA ARG A 267 10.99 -29.84 0.67
C ARG A 267 11.49 -30.43 -0.64
N ASP A 268 10.67 -30.31 -1.68
CA ASP A 268 10.99 -30.73 -3.04
C ASP A 268 11.59 -29.55 -3.82
N GLU A 269 12.06 -29.80 -5.05
CA GLU A 269 12.50 -28.74 -5.96
C GLU A 269 11.32 -27.79 -6.28
N PRO A 270 11.48 -26.47 -6.08
CA PRO A 270 10.44 -25.50 -6.41
C PRO A 270 9.99 -25.55 -7.86
N SER A 271 8.68 -25.48 -8.08
CA SER A 271 8.09 -25.25 -9.40
C SER A 271 8.38 -23.83 -9.92
N GLU A 272 8.76 -23.72 -11.19
CA GLU A 272 8.95 -22.42 -11.85
C GLU A 272 7.62 -21.73 -12.24
N ASN A 273 6.49 -22.43 -12.14
CA ASN A 273 5.19 -21.94 -12.61
C ASN A 273 4.57 -20.88 -11.69
N PHE A 274 5.00 -20.81 -10.43
CA PHE A 274 4.54 -19.83 -9.45
C PHE A 274 5.65 -19.57 -8.42
N ALA A 275 5.39 -18.70 -7.44
CA ALA A 275 6.32 -18.45 -6.33
C ALA A 275 6.32 -19.63 -5.33
N ASP A 276 6.73 -20.81 -5.79
CA ASP A 276 6.79 -22.06 -5.03
C ASP A 276 8.01 -22.11 -4.09
N SER A 277 7.77 -22.41 -2.83
CA SER A 277 8.80 -22.58 -1.79
C SER A 277 9.50 -23.94 -1.87
N GLY A 278 8.87 -24.90 -2.57
CA GLY A 278 9.23 -26.31 -2.58
C GLY A 278 8.66 -27.08 -1.38
N TRP A 279 8.03 -26.42 -0.40
CA TRP A 279 7.48 -27.10 0.76
C TRP A 279 6.16 -27.78 0.47
N MET A 280 6.06 -29.04 0.88
CA MET A 280 4.85 -29.85 0.85
C MET A 280 4.54 -30.36 2.26
N PHE A 281 3.31 -30.14 2.72
CA PHE A 281 2.85 -30.49 4.06
C PHE A 281 1.66 -31.44 4.01
N TYR A 282 1.69 -32.46 4.85
CA TYR A 282 0.72 -33.55 4.93
C TYR A 282 0.15 -33.64 6.34
N GLY A 283 -1.15 -33.89 6.44
CA GLY A 283 -1.85 -34.01 7.70
C GLY A 283 -1.51 -35.32 8.41
N VAL A 284 -1.82 -35.39 9.71
CA VAL A 284 -1.80 -36.67 10.44
C VAL A 284 -2.90 -37.62 9.93
N ASP A 285 -2.61 -38.92 10.01
CA ASP A 285 -3.52 -40.02 9.64
C ASP A 285 -4.02 -39.94 8.19
N GLU A 286 -3.10 -39.64 7.26
CA GLU A 286 -3.32 -39.70 5.81
C GLU A 286 -2.63 -40.93 5.21
N ASP A 287 -3.18 -41.45 4.12
CA ASP A 287 -2.70 -42.64 3.42
C ASP A 287 -2.40 -42.37 1.93
N GLU A 288 -1.82 -43.36 1.26
CA GLU A 288 -1.48 -43.28 -0.16
C GLU A 288 -2.71 -43.02 -1.03
N GLU A 289 -3.88 -43.60 -0.70
CA GLU A 289 -5.12 -43.38 -1.44
C GLU A 289 -5.54 -41.90 -1.39
N TYR A 290 -5.36 -41.25 -0.24
CA TYR A 290 -5.61 -39.82 -0.10
C TYR A 290 -4.59 -38.97 -0.87
N TRP A 291 -3.30 -39.32 -0.82
CA TRP A 291 -2.23 -38.58 -1.49
C TRP A 291 -2.20 -38.74 -3.00
N ASP A 292 -2.74 -39.84 -3.54
CA ASP A 292 -2.81 -40.09 -4.98
C ASP A 292 -3.88 -39.25 -5.69
N ASN A 293 -4.72 -38.54 -4.94
CA ASN A 293 -5.72 -37.63 -5.49
C ASN A 293 -5.27 -36.16 -5.41
N ALA A 294 -4.96 -35.56 -6.56
CA ALA A 294 -4.56 -34.16 -6.66
C ALA A 294 -5.60 -33.16 -6.11
N ASP A 295 -6.90 -33.50 -6.11
CA ASP A 295 -7.97 -32.66 -5.56
C ASP A 295 -7.87 -32.50 -4.02
N ASN A 296 -7.04 -33.32 -3.36
CA ASN A 296 -6.79 -33.26 -1.93
C ASN A 296 -5.71 -32.25 -1.52
N PHE A 297 -5.13 -31.51 -2.48
CA PHE A 297 -4.05 -30.56 -2.23
C PHE A 297 -4.46 -29.13 -2.60
N GLY A 298 -3.88 -28.17 -1.90
CA GLY A 298 -4.05 -26.75 -2.17
C GLY A 298 -2.75 -25.98 -2.02
N ILE A 299 -2.66 -24.86 -2.75
CA ILE A 299 -1.57 -23.89 -2.59
C ILE A 299 -1.91 -22.97 -1.41
N PHE A 300 -0.94 -22.75 -0.52
CA PHE A 300 -1.12 -21.96 0.69
C PHE A 300 0.08 -21.08 0.98
N SER A 301 -0.14 -19.94 1.65
CA SER A 301 0.93 -19.05 2.12
C SER A 301 1.72 -19.74 3.22
N ILE A 302 3.05 -19.86 3.06
CA ILE A 302 3.93 -20.45 4.07
C ILE A 302 3.96 -19.62 5.36
N HIS A 303 3.88 -18.29 5.25
CA HIS A 303 3.78 -17.40 6.40
C HIS A 303 2.46 -17.62 7.16
N THR A 304 1.35 -17.74 6.44
CA THR A 304 0.04 -18.03 7.05
C THR A 304 0.03 -19.42 7.70
N LEU A 305 0.69 -20.40 7.08
CA LEU A 305 0.84 -21.73 7.67
C LEU A 305 1.71 -21.67 8.94
N ALA A 306 2.83 -20.96 8.92
CA ALA A 306 3.72 -20.78 10.07
C ALA A 306 3.03 -20.04 11.24
N GLU A 307 2.09 -19.12 10.96
CA GLU A 307 1.24 -18.51 11.99
C GLU A 307 0.31 -19.54 12.65
N LYS A 308 -0.23 -20.48 11.87
CA LYS A 308 -1.16 -21.53 12.35
C LYS A 308 -0.46 -22.73 12.99
N ALA A 309 0.75 -23.05 12.54
CA ALA A 309 1.59 -24.15 12.99
C ALA A 309 3.01 -23.66 13.29
N PRO A 310 3.23 -22.91 14.40
CA PRO A 310 4.52 -22.31 14.72
C PRO A 310 5.67 -23.32 14.86
N GLU A 311 5.37 -24.60 15.08
CA GLU A 311 6.37 -25.66 15.16
C GLU A 311 7.18 -25.86 13.87
N ILE A 312 6.70 -25.37 12.72
CA ILE A 312 7.42 -25.48 11.44
C ILE A 312 8.48 -24.40 11.26
N VAL A 313 8.37 -23.25 11.96
CA VAL A 313 9.28 -22.11 11.82
C VAL A 313 10.77 -22.49 11.92
N PRO A 314 11.22 -23.33 12.88
CA PRO A 314 12.62 -23.74 12.93
C PRO A 314 13.05 -24.68 11.80
N LEU A 315 12.11 -25.25 11.04
CA LEU A 315 12.34 -26.28 10.03
C LEU A 315 12.23 -25.76 8.59
N ILE A 316 11.40 -24.74 8.35
CA ILE A 316 11.10 -24.26 7.00
C ILE A 316 12.31 -23.66 6.27
N LYS A 317 13.40 -23.33 7.00
CA LYS A 317 14.67 -22.87 6.39
C LYS A 317 15.61 -24.01 5.96
N SER A 318 15.22 -25.27 6.19
CA SER A 318 16.00 -26.43 5.77
C SER A 318 16.11 -26.55 4.25
N PRO A 319 17.22 -27.11 3.71
CA PRO A 319 17.47 -27.17 2.27
C PRO A 319 16.46 -28.06 1.53
N VAL A 320 16.44 -27.96 0.21
CA VAL A 320 15.74 -28.94 -0.65
C VAL A 320 16.25 -30.34 -0.35
N GLY A 321 15.34 -31.31 -0.31
CA GLY A 321 15.56 -32.69 0.12
C GLY A 321 15.32 -32.93 1.62
N ALA A 322 15.07 -31.88 2.41
CA ALA A 322 14.75 -32.06 3.83
C ALA A 322 13.34 -32.64 4.01
N ALA A 323 13.21 -33.58 4.95
CA ALA A 323 11.94 -34.18 5.33
C ALA A 323 11.83 -34.33 6.86
N TYR A 324 10.62 -34.23 7.38
CA TYR A 324 10.31 -34.33 8.80
C TYR A 324 8.98 -35.04 9.02
N PHE A 325 8.92 -35.95 9.98
CA PHE A 325 7.69 -36.61 10.40
C PHE A 325 7.37 -36.29 11.86
N ARG A 326 6.10 -36.35 12.23
CA ARG A 326 5.65 -36.17 13.62
C ARG A 326 5.82 -37.48 14.38
N ASP A 327 6.70 -37.49 15.39
CA ASP A 327 6.94 -38.64 16.24
C ASP A 327 5.82 -38.88 17.27
N GLU A 328 5.90 -39.98 18.02
CA GLU A 328 4.94 -40.32 19.10
C GLU A 328 4.88 -39.27 20.22
N SER A 329 5.93 -38.44 20.37
CA SER A 329 5.95 -37.32 21.31
C SER A 329 5.24 -36.07 20.78
N GLY A 330 4.75 -36.13 19.54
CA GLY A 330 4.07 -35.03 18.86
C GLY A 330 5.01 -33.99 18.27
N ARG A 331 6.32 -34.27 18.15
CA ARG A 331 7.33 -33.34 17.61
C ARG A 331 7.70 -33.71 16.19
N LEU A 332 7.93 -32.70 15.35
CA LEU A 332 8.50 -32.89 14.03
C LEU A 332 10.00 -33.17 14.16
N VAL A 333 10.44 -34.33 13.70
CA VAL A 333 11.84 -34.79 13.74
C VAL A 333 12.31 -35.16 12.33
N PRO A 334 13.62 -35.05 12.03
CA PRO A 334 14.15 -35.39 10.71
C PRO A 334 13.77 -36.81 10.28
N ASP A 335 13.36 -36.95 9.02
CA ASP A 335 13.19 -38.24 8.38
C ASP A 335 14.49 -38.61 7.64
N ASP A 336 15.41 -39.24 8.35
CA ASP A 336 16.71 -39.66 7.82
C ASP A 336 16.60 -40.94 6.94
N ALA A 337 15.40 -41.44 6.67
CA ALA A 337 15.19 -42.69 5.92
C ALA A 337 15.23 -42.53 4.39
N GLN A 338 15.52 -41.33 3.87
CA GLN A 338 15.67 -41.09 2.43
C GLN A 338 17.11 -41.37 1.96
N GLU A 339 17.44 -42.66 1.80
CA GLU A 339 18.47 -43.15 0.85
C GLU A 339 17.83 -43.90 -0.31
#